data_AF-A0A1G4IR47-F1
#
_entry.id   AF-A0A1G4IR47-F1
#
_cell.length_a   1.000
_cell.length_b   1.000
_cell.length_c   1.000
_cell.angle_alpha   90.00
_cell.angle_beta   90.00
_cell.angle_gamma   90.00
#
_symmetry.space_group_name_H-M   'P 1'
#
loop_
_entity.id
_entity.type
_entity.pdbx_description
1 polymer ?
#
loop_
_entity_poly.entity_id
_entity_poly.type
_entity_poly.pdbx_seq_one_letter_code
_entity_poly.pdbx_strand_id
1 'polypeptide(L)'
;MKLLELFAIAILPALVACHVEKVTSLDFFYDTVNTEAYTVVKYYTNWCSHCKHLKPVFEQLSESFQDTTVNVTFLEVDCEAFASTLCDRLPGYPMVEVIKPLAEPTVSSLEAPQEPVETKSWWSKLVAKLNFSRFNSAWYMDLDRVVEFKGSRDFPILKNFIDKIIERTEQEAEVAYILSDRECTNELCKSMRAYLSQIKDTDKEIRKLENILKYNPDEELDVIKRKLDVLRMVNESQGRDNENKGTHDEL
;
A
#
# COMPACT_ATOMS: atom_id res chain seq x y z
N MET A 1 -29.16 2.25 -54.37
CA MET A 1 -29.26 3.00 -53.10
C MET A 1 -29.68 2.03 -52.00
N LYS A 2 -28.74 1.51 -51.20
CA LYS A 2 -29.04 0.91 -49.89
C LYS A 2 -28.18 1.66 -48.89
N LEU A 3 -28.85 2.39 -48.01
CA LEU A 3 -28.25 3.23 -46.99
C LEU A 3 -27.49 2.38 -45.97
N LEU A 4 -26.39 2.94 -45.50
CA LEU A 4 -25.57 2.49 -44.37
C LEU A 4 -26.39 2.49 -43.07
N GLU A 5 -26.33 1.39 -42.33
CA GLU A 5 -26.62 1.36 -40.89
C GLU A 5 -25.27 1.21 -40.18
N LEU A 6 -24.70 2.34 -39.76
CA LEU A 6 -23.54 2.39 -38.86
C LEU A 6 -24.07 2.26 -37.44
N PHE A 7 -23.96 1.06 -36.86
CA PHE A 7 -24.14 0.87 -35.42
C PHE A 7 -22.98 1.52 -34.68
N ALA A 8 -23.17 2.75 -34.20
CA ALA A 8 -22.27 3.36 -33.24
C ALA A 8 -22.40 2.61 -31.91
N ILE A 9 -21.44 1.74 -31.62
CA ILE A 9 -21.29 1.14 -30.28
C ILE A 9 -20.83 2.25 -29.35
N ALA A 10 -21.76 2.81 -28.58
CA ALA A 10 -21.41 3.70 -27.48
C ALA A 10 -20.69 2.86 -26.41
N ILE A 11 -19.36 2.94 -26.39
CA ILE A 11 -18.55 2.44 -25.28
C ILE A 11 -18.83 3.39 -24.11
N LEU A 12 -19.74 2.98 -23.22
CA LEU A 12 -19.93 3.62 -21.94
C LEU A 12 -18.61 3.52 -21.17
N PRO A 13 -17.99 4.65 -20.76
CA PRO A 13 -16.88 4.56 -19.82
C PRO A 13 -17.44 3.90 -18.56
N ALA A 14 -16.81 2.80 -18.13
CA ALA A 14 -17.09 2.22 -16.83
C ALA A 14 -16.72 3.28 -15.79
N LEU A 15 -17.71 4.03 -15.32
CA LEU A 15 -17.60 4.82 -14.11
C LEU A 15 -17.31 3.83 -12.99
N VAL A 16 -16.05 3.82 -12.52
CA VAL A 16 -15.69 3.15 -11.28
C VAL A 16 -16.46 3.87 -10.19
N ALA A 17 -17.62 3.32 -9.84
CA ALA A 17 -18.42 3.82 -8.74
C ALA A 17 -17.68 3.48 -7.46
N CYS A 18 -16.95 4.45 -6.90
CA CYS A 18 -16.35 4.32 -5.58
C CYS A 18 -17.48 4.35 -4.54
N HIS A 19 -18.09 3.18 -4.34
CA HIS A 19 -19.06 2.90 -3.30
C HIS A 19 -18.42 1.96 -2.29
N VAL A 20 -18.86 2.04 -1.03
CA VAL A 20 -18.39 1.11 0.00
C VAL A 20 -18.94 -0.28 -0.31
N GLU A 21 -18.03 -1.21 -0.61
CA GLU A 21 -18.36 -2.59 -0.97
C GLU A 21 -18.42 -3.47 0.28
N LYS A 22 -19.54 -4.16 0.45
CA LYS A 22 -19.70 -5.13 1.54
C LYS A 22 -18.99 -6.43 1.18
N VAL A 23 -18.12 -6.90 2.07
CA VAL A 23 -17.46 -8.19 1.92
C VAL A 23 -18.47 -9.33 2.07
N THR A 24 -18.57 -10.16 1.03
CA THR A 24 -19.54 -11.28 0.96
C THR A 24 -18.89 -12.65 1.14
N SER A 25 -17.60 -12.79 0.83
CA SER A 25 -16.82 -14.02 1.00
C SER A 25 -15.36 -13.70 1.30
N LEU A 26 -14.60 -14.70 1.76
CA LEU A 26 -13.16 -14.58 1.95
C LEU A 26 -12.44 -14.38 0.62
N ASP A 27 -12.82 -15.13 -0.42
CA ASP A 27 -12.27 -14.98 -1.78
C ASP A 27 -12.38 -13.53 -2.24
N PHE A 28 -13.58 -12.94 -2.14
CA PHE A 28 -13.80 -11.56 -2.52
C PHE A 28 -12.93 -10.57 -1.74
N PHE A 29 -12.76 -10.77 -0.44
CA PHE A 29 -11.88 -9.93 0.36
C PHE A 29 -10.43 -10.01 -0.13
N TYR A 30 -9.89 -11.22 -0.22
CA TYR A 30 -8.49 -11.43 -0.58
C TYR A 30 -8.17 -11.03 -2.02
N ASP A 31 -9.07 -11.31 -2.96
CA ASP A 31 -8.93 -10.89 -4.36
C ASP A 31 -8.90 -9.37 -4.50
N THR A 32 -9.62 -8.63 -3.64
CA THR A 32 -9.63 -7.16 -3.65
C THR A 32 -8.37 -6.58 -2.98
N VAL A 33 -7.95 -7.10 -1.82
CA VAL A 33 -6.82 -6.53 -1.08
C VAL A 33 -5.45 -6.90 -1.67
N ASN A 34 -5.38 -7.95 -2.48
CA ASN A 34 -4.16 -8.38 -3.18
C ASN A 34 -4.12 -7.83 -4.62
N THR A 35 -4.32 -6.51 -4.75
CA THR A 35 -4.24 -5.78 -6.02
C THR A 35 -3.25 -4.63 -5.93
N GLU A 36 -3.04 -3.93 -7.05
CA GLU A 36 -2.26 -2.69 -7.13
C GLU A 36 -3.04 -1.44 -6.63
N ALA A 37 -4.23 -1.62 -6.06
CA ALA A 37 -5.04 -0.54 -5.50
C ALA A 37 -4.82 -0.39 -3.98
N TYR A 38 -5.01 0.82 -3.47
CA TYR A 38 -5.17 1.01 -2.03
C TYR A 38 -6.52 0.46 -1.61
N THR A 39 -6.59 -0.29 -0.51
CA THR A 39 -7.89 -0.73 0.04
C THR A 39 -8.07 -0.18 1.44
N VAL A 40 -9.13 0.60 1.65
CA VAL A 40 -9.53 1.10 2.97
C VAL A 40 -10.62 0.18 3.51
N VAL A 41 -10.37 -0.46 4.65
CA VAL A 41 -11.29 -1.45 5.23
C VAL A 41 -11.88 -0.93 6.53
N LYS A 42 -13.21 -0.94 6.64
CA LYS A 42 -13.95 -0.71 7.88
C LYS A 42 -14.47 -2.03 8.44
N TYR A 43 -14.03 -2.38 9.64
CA TYR A 43 -14.51 -3.56 10.37
C TYR A 43 -15.54 -3.17 11.41
N TYR A 44 -16.69 -3.84 11.42
CA TYR A 44 -17.83 -3.45 12.25
C TYR A 44 -18.65 -4.65 12.74
N THR A 45 -19.58 -4.39 13.67
CA THR A 45 -20.65 -5.33 14.07
C THR A 45 -22.01 -4.61 14.04
N ASN A 46 -23.13 -5.33 13.91
CA ASN A 46 -24.44 -4.71 13.67
C ASN A 46 -25.05 -4.03 14.92
N TRP A 47 -24.64 -4.44 16.12
CA TRP A 47 -25.10 -3.89 17.41
C TRP A 47 -24.23 -2.74 17.94
N CYS A 48 -23.05 -2.51 17.35
CA CYS A 48 -22.11 -1.49 17.78
C CYS A 48 -22.59 -0.06 17.46
N SER A 49 -22.93 0.72 18.49
CA SER A 49 -23.38 2.12 18.34
C SER A 49 -22.31 3.02 17.69
N HIS A 50 -21.04 2.87 18.07
CA HIS A 50 -19.93 3.62 17.47
C HIS A 50 -19.76 3.32 15.96
N CYS A 51 -20.06 2.09 15.55
CA CYS A 51 -20.00 1.67 14.15
C CYS A 51 -21.11 2.33 13.32
N LYS A 52 -22.31 2.51 13.90
CA LYS A 52 -23.42 3.23 13.27
C LYS A 52 -23.08 4.69 13.01
N HIS A 53 -22.34 5.33 13.92
CA HIS A 53 -21.87 6.71 13.73
C HIS A 53 -20.78 6.82 12.66
N LEU A 54 -19.87 5.84 12.57
CA LEU A 54 -18.82 5.84 11.55
C LEU A 54 -19.36 5.58 10.14
N LYS A 55 -20.45 4.80 9.99
CA LYS A 55 -21.00 4.43 8.68
C LYS A 55 -21.16 5.61 7.70
N PRO A 56 -21.91 6.69 8.02
CA PRO A 56 -22.07 7.82 7.10
C PRO A 56 -20.76 8.57 6.82
N VAL A 57 -19.85 8.63 7.80
CA VAL A 57 -18.52 9.24 7.62
C VAL A 57 -17.69 8.43 6.63
N PHE A 58 -17.76 7.10 6.71
CA PHE A 58 -17.02 6.20 5.83
C PHE A 58 -17.57 6.21 4.39
N GLU A 59 -18.90 6.32 4.23
CA GLU A 59 -19.54 6.52 2.92
C GLU A 59 -19.10 7.85 2.29
N GLN A 60 -19.15 8.95 3.05
CA GLN A 60 -18.65 10.26 2.60
C GLN A 60 -17.16 10.21 2.24
N LEU A 61 -16.37 9.45 2.99
CA LEU A 61 -14.95 9.26 2.72
C LEU A 61 -14.75 8.58 1.36
N SER A 62 -15.46 7.48 1.09
CA SER A 62 -15.43 6.79 -0.22
C SER A 62 -15.77 7.72 -1.38
N GLU A 63 -16.79 8.56 -1.22
CA GLU A 63 -17.19 9.54 -2.24
C GLU A 63 -16.09 10.55 -2.54
N SER A 64 -15.33 10.98 -1.53
CA SER A 64 -14.27 11.98 -1.69
C SER A 64 -13.07 11.52 -2.54
N PHE A 65 -12.95 10.21 -2.83
CA PHE A 65 -11.90 9.65 -3.68
C PHE A 65 -12.35 9.33 -5.12
N GLN A 66 -13.63 9.55 -5.47
CA GLN A 66 -14.17 9.24 -6.81
C GLN A 66 -13.48 10.02 -7.94
N ASP A 67 -13.14 11.29 -7.70
CA ASP A 67 -12.53 12.17 -8.70
C ASP A 67 -10.99 12.20 -8.63
N THR A 68 -10.39 11.31 -7.84
CA THR A 68 -8.93 11.24 -7.71
C THR A 68 -8.33 10.31 -8.75
N THR A 69 -7.09 10.57 -9.17
CA THR A 69 -6.34 9.71 -10.09
C THR A 69 -5.82 8.43 -9.42
N VAL A 70 -5.89 8.35 -8.09
CA VAL A 70 -5.40 7.24 -7.28
C VAL A 70 -6.51 6.20 -7.14
N ASN A 71 -6.19 4.94 -7.41
CA ASN A 71 -7.14 3.85 -7.27
C ASN A 71 -7.29 3.44 -5.79
N VAL A 72 -8.42 3.79 -5.19
CA VAL A 72 -8.75 3.49 -3.79
C VAL A 72 -10.07 2.74 -3.73
N THR A 73 -10.07 1.55 -3.16
CA THR A 73 -11.25 0.72 -2.92
C THR A 73 -11.67 0.81 -1.45
N PHE A 74 -12.96 0.91 -1.18
CA PHE A 74 -13.51 0.98 0.18
C PHE A 74 -14.31 -0.29 0.48
N LEU A 75 -13.91 -1.03 1.52
CA LEU A 75 -14.56 -2.26 1.96
C LEU A 75 -15.20 -2.09 3.34
N GLU A 76 -16.32 -2.77 3.57
CA GLU A 76 -16.85 -3.03 4.90
C GLU A 76 -16.93 -4.52 5.23
N VAL A 77 -16.41 -4.88 6.40
CA VAL A 77 -16.36 -6.26 6.91
C VAL A 77 -17.25 -6.39 8.14
N ASP A 78 -18.25 -7.27 8.03
CA ASP A 78 -19.11 -7.65 9.15
C ASP A 78 -18.41 -8.72 10.00
N CYS A 79 -17.88 -8.29 11.15
CA CYS A 79 -17.14 -9.16 12.05
C CYS A 79 -18.04 -10.09 12.88
N GLU A 80 -19.36 -10.00 12.78
CA GLU A 80 -20.23 -11.09 13.27
C GLU A 80 -20.22 -12.28 12.31
N ALA A 81 -20.01 -12.03 11.00
CA ALA A 81 -19.94 -13.08 9.97
C ALA A 81 -18.52 -13.63 9.79
N PHE A 82 -17.48 -12.79 9.93
CA PHE A 82 -16.08 -13.13 9.64
C PHE A 82 -15.16 -13.11 10.88
N ALA A 83 -15.71 -13.35 12.07
CA ALA A 83 -15.02 -13.23 13.36
C ALA A 83 -13.69 -14.00 13.41
N SER A 84 -13.70 -15.31 13.12
CA SER A 84 -12.55 -16.20 13.28
C SER A 84 -11.53 -16.15 12.13
N THR A 85 -11.74 -15.28 11.15
CA THR A 85 -10.92 -15.23 9.93
C THR A 85 -10.35 -13.84 9.70
N LEU A 86 -11.20 -12.85 9.46
CA LEU A 86 -10.76 -11.49 9.12
C LEU A 86 -10.57 -10.61 10.36
N CYS A 87 -11.31 -10.90 11.44
CA CYS A 87 -11.42 -9.98 12.57
C CYS A 87 -10.76 -10.49 13.87
N ASP A 88 -10.21 -11.71 13.89
CA ASP A 88 -9.64 -12.32 15.10
C ASP A 88 -8.46 -11.52 15.66
N ARG A 89 -7.67 -10.88 14.79
CA ARG A 89 -6.53 -10.03 15.18
C ARG A 89 -6.93 -8.64 15.67
N LEU A 90 -8.21 -8.24 15.53
CA LEU A 90 -8.63 -6.86 15.78
C LEU A 90 -8.93 -6.64 17.27
N PRO A 91 -8.45 -5.53 17.85
CA PRO A 91 -8.62 -5.28 19.28
C PRO A 91 -10.06 -4.84 19.66
N GLY A 92 -10.87 -4.41 18.69
CA GLY A 92 -12.24 -3.95 18.90
C GLY A 92 -12.82 -3.23 17.70
N TYR A 93 -14.08 -2.79 17.82
CA TYR A 93 -14.85 -2.20 16.74
C TYR A 93 -15.43 -0.82 17.08
N PRO A 94 -15.54 0.10 16.10
CA PRO A 94 -15.13 -0.06 14.71
C PRO A 94 -13.62 0.12 14.53
N MET A 95 -13.03 -0.65 13.62
CA MET A 95 -11.62 -0.53 13.21
C MET A 95 -11.54 -0.05 11.75
N VAL A 96 -10.56 0.79 11.45
CA VAL A 96 -10.27 1.23 10.07
C VAL A 96 -8.80 0.96 9.78
N GLU A 97 -8.54 0.39 8.61
CA GLU A 97 -7.20 0.10 8.13
C GLU A 97 -7.05 0.54 6.67
N VAL A 98 -5.82 0.86 6.29
CA VAL A 98 -5.44 1.05 4.89
C VAL A 98 -4.45 -0.03 4.53
N ILE A 99 -4.77 -0.80 3.50
CA ILE A 99 -3.91 -1.81 2.91
C ILE A 99 -3.26 -1.16 1.70
N LYS A 100 -1.94 -0.98 1.75
CA LYS A 100 -1.16 -0.43 0.63
C LYS A 100 -1.22 -1.38 -0.59
N PRO A 101 -1.05 -0.89 -1.82
CA PRO A 101 -0.94 -1.72 -3.02
C PRO A 101 0.08 -2.84 -2.87
N LEU A 102 -0.12 -3.95 -3.56
CA LEU A 102 0.99 -4.87 -3.83
C LEU A 102 2.03 -4.09 -4.63
N ALA A 103 3.24 -3.97 -4.09
CA ALA A 103 4.37 -3.55 -4.91
C ALA A 103 4.53 -4.60 -6.03
N GLU A 104 4.78 -4.18 -7.27
CA GLU A 104 5.33 -5.10 -8.25
C GLU A 104 6.49 -5.84 -7.59
N PRO A 105 6.59 -7.17 -7.70
CA PRO A 105 7.71 -7.89 -7.13
C PRO A 105 8.99 -7.33 -7.76
N THR A 106 9.69 -6.46 -7.03
CA THR A 106 11.11 -6.24 -7.26
C THR A 106 11.73 -7.62 -7.18
N VAL A 107 12.48 -7.99 -8.22
CA VAL A 107 13.05 -9.32 -8.46
C VAL A 107 13.74 -9.95 -7.23
N SER A 108 14.06 -9.14 -6.21
CA SER A 108 14.60 -9.55 -4.91
C SER A 108 13.61 -10.24 -3.95
N SER A 109 12.30 -10.00 -4.02
CA SER A 109 11.32 -10.66 -3.12
C SER A 109 10.76 -11.98 -3.68
N LEU A 110 11.21 -12.38 -4.88
CA LEU A 110 10.94 -13.71 -5.46
C LEU A 110 11.91 -14.79 -4.98
N GLU A 111 12.74 -14.49 -3.98
CA GLU A 111 13.40 -15.52 -3.17
C GLU A 111 12.36 -16.14 -2.21
N ALA A 112 11.32 -16.75 -2.80
CA ALA A 112 10.73 -17.95 -2.21
C ALA A 112 11.89 -18.86 -1.80
N PRO A 113 11.85 -19.49 -0.60
CA PRO A 113 12.94 -20.34 -0.11
C PRO A 113 13.45 -21.25 -1.22
N GLN A 114 14.60 -20.90 -1.80
CA GLN A 114 15.26 -21.73 -2.80
C GLN A 114 15.95 -22.84 -2.03
N GLU A 115 15.18 -23.83 -1.60
CA GLU A 115 15.70 -25.13 -1.21
C GLU A 115 15.78 -25.97 -2.51
N PRO A 116 16.97 -26.17 -3.10
CA PRO A 116 17.11 -27.06 -4.24
C PRO A 116 17.10 -28.50 -3.71
N VAL A 117 15.91 -29.06 -3.46
CA VAL A 117 15.80 -30.50 -3.21
C VAL A 117 15.63 -31.21 -4.54
N GLU A 118 16.73 -31.77 -5.03
CA GLU A 118 16.78 -32.62 -6.22
C GLU A 118 15.69 -33.71 -6.17
N THR A 119 14.77 -33.58 -7.13
CA THR A 119 13.60 -34.45 -7.29
C THR A 119 13.96 -35.77 -7.97
N LYS A 120 13.35 -36.90 -7.56
CA LYS A 120 13.17 -38.08 -8.45
C LYS A 120 11.89 -38.91 -8.20
N SER A 121 10.82 -38.37 -7.62
CA SER A 121 9.61 -39.21 -7.41
C SER A 121 8.32 -38.54 -7.83
N TRP A 122 7.52 -39.26 -8.61
CA TRP A 122 6.17 -38.88 -9.03
C TRP A 122 5.24 -38.56 -7.85
N TRP A 123 5.51 -39.14 -6.67
CA TRP A 123 4.82 -38.81 -5.43
C TRP A 123 5.06 -37.37 -4.96
N SER A 124 6.24 -36.77 -5.22
CA SER A 124 6.47 -35.37 -4.85
C SER A 124 5.66 -34.42 -5.73
N LYS A 125 5.43 -34.76 -7.00
CA LYS A 125 4.52 -34.01 -7.88
C LYS A 125 3.06 -34.13 -7.42
N LEU A 126 2.68 -35.30 -6.91
CA LEU A 126 1.32 -35.57 -6.43
C LEU A 126 1.08 -34.94 -5.04
N VAL A 127 2.07 -34.98 -4.15
CA VAL A 127 2.07 -34.30 -2.84
C VAL A 127 2.14 -32.78 -3.03
N ALA A 128 2.95 -32.26 -3.95
CA ALA A 128 2.92 -30.85 -4.31
C ALA A 128 1.54 -30.45 -4.86
N LYS A 129 0.94 -31.25 -5.75
CA LYS A 129 -0.41 -30.99 -6.29
C LYS A 129 -1.52 -31.09 -5.22
N LEU A 130 -1.37 -31.95 -4.22
CA LEU A 130 -2.32 -32.11 -3.11
C LEU A 130 -2.11 -31.10 -1.97
N ASN A 131 -0.87 -30.68 -1.69
CA ASN A 131 -0.54 -29.65 -0.70
C ASN A 131 -0.76 -28.23 -1.25
N PHE A 132 -0.48 -28.00 -2.54
CA PHE A 132 -0.79 -26.74 -3.23
C PHE A 132 -2.30 -26.49 -3.30
N SER A 133 -3.12 -27.56 -3.26
CA SER A 133 -4.57 -27.44 -3.14
C SER A 133 -5.06 -27.24 -1.70
N ARG A 134 -4.17 -27.27 -0.69
CA ARG A 134 -4.48 -27.06 0.74
C ARG A 134 -3.93 -25.75 1.32
N PHE A 135 -3.04 -25.05 0.62
CA PHE A 135 -2.68 -23.67 0.92
C PHE A 135 -2.82 -22.86 -0.37
N ASN A 136 -4.00 -22.31 -0.59
CA ASN A 136 -4.18 -21.30 -1.62
C ASN A 136 -3.43 -20.06 -1.14
N SER A 137 -2.27 -19.75 -1.74
CA SER A 137 -1.51 -18.53 -1.46
C SER A 137 -2.32 -17.25 -1.71
N ALA A 138 -3.49 -17.37 -2.36
CA ALA A 138 -4.46 -16.29 -2.52
C ALA A 138 -5.13 -15.85 -1.20
N TRP A 139 -5.28 -16.71 -0.17
CA TRP A 139 -5.93 -16.35 1.10
C TRP A 139 -4.99 -15.81 2.16
N TYR A 140 -3.91 -15.18 1.71
CA TYR A 140 -2.97 -14.50 2.59
C TYR A 140 -2.96 -13.03 2.25
N MET A 141 -2.98 -12.19 3.27
CA MET A 141 -2.79 -10.75 3.16
C MET A 141 -1.50 -10.41 3.90
N ASP A 142 -0.58 -9.77 3.20
CA ASP A 142 0.67 -9.31 3.79
C ASP A 142 0.40 -8.18 4.80
N LEU A 143 0.63 -8.49 6.07
CA LEU A 143 0.35 -7.60 7.20
C LEU A 143 1.27 -6.38 7.21
N ASP A 144 2.44 -6.43 6.57
CA ASP A 144 3.37 -5.30 6.49
C ASP A 144 2.82 -4.16 5.62
N ARG A 145 1.84 -4.47 4.77
CA ARG A 145 1.08 -3.49 3.96
C ARG A 145 -0.07 -2.86 4.72
N VAL A 146 -0.45 -3.38 5.89
CA VAL A 146 -1.60 -2.92 6.67
C VAL A 146 -1.19 -1.77 7.59
N VAL A 147 -1.84 -0.63 7.44
CA VAL A 147 -1.67 0.53 8.31
C VAL A 147 -2.94 0.76 9.11
N GLU A 148 -2.85 0.54 10.42
CA GLU A 148 -3.95 0.72 11.35
C GLU A 148 -4.23 2.19 11.68
N PHE A 149 -5.49 2.60 11.64
CA PHE A 149 -5.91 3.93 12.08
C PHE A 149 -6.22 3.96 13.59
N LYS A 150 -5.54 4.86 14.31
CA LYS A 150 -5.70 5.01 15.78
C LYS A 150 -6.33 6.34 16.23
N GLY A 151 -6.79 7.17 15.28
CA GLY A 151 -7.31 8.52 15.56
C GLY A 151 -8.82 8.60 15.80
N SER A 152 -9.34 9.84 15.87
CA SER A 152 -10.78 10.10 15.88
C SER A 152 -11.40 9.83 14.51
N ARG A 153 -12.61 9.30 14.51
CA ARG A 153 -13.31 8.76 13.33
C ARG A 153 -14.11 9.82 12.58
N ASP A 154 -13.60 11.06 12.57
CA ASP A 154 -14.18 12.19 11.88
C ASP A 154 -13.63 12.28 10.45
N PHE A 155 -14.46 12.73 9.52
CA PHE A 155 -14.12 12.81 8.09
C PHE A 155 -12.75 13.48 7.82
N PRO A 156 -12.43 14.68 8.36
CA PRO A 156 -11.17 15.36 8.01
C PRO A 156 -9.93 14.60 8.50
N ILE A 157 -10.04 13.91 9.64
CA ILE A 157 -8.92 13.17 10.23
C ILE A 157 -8.68 11.88 9.46
N LEU A 158 -9.75 11.15 9.13
CA LEU A 158 -9.67 9.94 8.31
C LEU A 158 -9.14 10.24 6.91
N LYS A 159 -9.65 11.29 6.26
CA LYS A 159 -9.18 11.68 4.93
C LYS A 159 -7.69 12.03 4.94
N ASN A 160 -7.27 12.90 5.85
CA ASN A 160 -5.86 13.28 5.98
C ASN A 160 -4.95 12.09 6.31
N PHE A 161 -5.44 11.11 7.07
CA PHE A 161 -4.69 9.88 7.33
C PHE A 161 -4.45 9.08 6.05
N ILE A 162 -5.49 8.87 5.23
CA ILE A 162 -5.38 8.14 3.95
C ILE A 162 -4.50 8.92 2.97
N ASP A 163 -4.74 10.23 2.81
CA ASP A 163 -3.97 11.10 1.92
C ASP A 163 -2.47 11.01 2.24
N LYS A 164 -2.10 11.06 3.53
CA LYS A 164 -0.71 10.94 3.98
C LYS A 164 -0.09 9.57 3.67
N ILE A 165 -0.87 8.49 3.75
CA ILE A 165 -0.38 7.16 3.40
C ILE A 165 -0.10 7.07 1.90
N ILE A 166 -1.01 7.59 1.08
CA ILE A 166 -0.86 7.63 -0.38
C ILE A 166 0.38 8.46 -0.74
N GLU A 167 0.47 9.69 -0.25
CA GLU A 167 1.60 10.59 -0.50
C GLU A 167 2.93 9.95 -0.10
N ARG A 168 3.01 9.36 1.10
CA ARG A 168 4.23 8.70 1.56
C ARG A 168 4.58 7.48 0.70
N THR A 169 3.60 6.69 0.30
CA THR A 169 3.83 5.47 -0.49
C THR A 169 4.30 5.83 -1.91
N GLU A 170 3.75 6.90 -2.52
CA GLU A 170 4.22 7.43 -3.80
C GLU A 170 5.66 7.94 -3.70
N GLN A 171 5.98 8.68 -2.63
CA GLN A 171 7.35 9.15 -2.37
C GLN A 171 8.33 7.98 -2.16
N GLU A 172 7.93 6.96 -1.39
CA GLU A 172 8.73 5.74 -1.18
C GLU A 172 9.02 5.02 -2.51
N ALA A 173 8.02 4.92 -3.39
CA ALA A 173 8.19 4.33 -4.72
C ALA A 173 9.12 5.16 -5.62
N GLU A 174 9.02 6.48 -5.58
CA GLU A 174 9.93 7.38 -6.30
C GLU A 174 11.37 7.24 -5.80
N VAL A 175 11.56 7.24 -4.48
CA VAL A 175 12.88 7.03 -3.86
C VAL A 175 13.45 5.66 -4.24
N ALA A 176 12.63 4.61 -4.17
CA ALA A 176 13.06 3.27 -4.57
C ALA A 176 13.48 3.22 -6.05
N TYR A 177 12.77 3.93 -6.94
CA TYR A 177 13.16 4.06 -8.35
C TYR A 177 14.50 4.80 -8.51
N ILE A 178 14.69 5.92 -7.79
CA ILE A 178 15.94 6.70 -7.81
C ILE A 178 17.14 5.86 -7.34
N LEU A 179 16.94 5.05 -6.30
CA LEU A 179 17.98 4.17 -5.73
C LEU A 179 18.20 2.88 -6.52
N SER A 180 17.26 2.48 -7.37
CA SER A 180 17.39 1.25 -8.17
C SER A 180 18.46 1.36 -9.25
N ASP A 181 19.02 0.22 -9.67
CA ASP A 181 19.99 0.12 -10.78
C ASP A 181 19.38 0.43 -12.16
N ARG A 182 18.08 0.76 -12.22
CA ARG A 182 17.39 1.12 -13.46
C ARG A 182 17.88 2.46 -13.99
N GLU A 183 17.89 2.61 -15.32
CA GLU A 183 18.27 3.86 -15.97
C GLU A 183 17.25 4.97 -15.66
N CYS A 184 17.73 6.13 -15.16
CA CYS A 184 16.87 7.28 -14.90
C CYS A 184 16.35 7.89 -16.20
N THR A 185 15.05 7.74 -16.45
CA THR A 185 14.39 8.31 -17.63
C THR A 185 14.10 9.81 -17.50
N ASN A 186 13.78 10.30 -16.29
CA ASN A 186 13.41 11.70 -16.06
C ASN A 186 14.56 12.53 -15.44
N GLU A 187 14.51 13.85 -15.62
CA GLU A 187 15.55 14.77 -15.13
C GLU A 187 15.63 14.82 -13.60
N LEU A 188 14.50 14.64 -12.92
CA LEU A 188 14.44 14.61 -11.46
C LEU A 188 15.26 13.45 -10.88
N CYS A 189 15.09 12.24 -11.43
CA CYS A 189 15.84 11.04 -11.05
C CYS A 189 17.33 11.22 -11.31
N LYS A 190 17.73 11.74 -12.49
CA LYS A 190 19.13 12.00 -12.81
C LYS A 190 19.76 12.99 -11.83
N SER A 191 19.07 14.10 -11.58
CA SER A 191 19.53 15.14 -10.64
C SER A 191 19.67 14.60 -9.22
N MET A 192 18.67 13.85 -8.75
CA MET A 192 18.68 13.30 -7.40
C MET A 192 19.75 12.21 -7.24
N ARG A 193 19.89 11.30 -8.20
CA ARG A 193 20.93 10.26 -8.16
C ARG A 193 22.34 10.87 -8.19
N ALA A 194 22.56 11.90 -9.00
CA ALA A 194 23.81 12.66 -9.01
C ALA A 194 24.05 13.41 -7.70
N TYR A 195 23.00 13.89 -7.03
CA TYR A 195 23.10 14.50 -5.70
C TYR A 195 23.48 13.47 -4.64
N LEU A 196 22.78 12.34 -4.60
CA LEU A 196 23.04 11.25 -3.65
C LEU A 196 24.45 10.69 -3.77
N SER A 197 25.00 10.56 -4.98
CA SER A 197 26.37 10.06 -5.20
C SER A 197 27.47 10.98 -4.65
N GLN A 198 27.16 12.25 -4.38
CA GLN A 198 28.11 13.22 -3.81
C GLN A 198 28.11 13.22 -2.27
N ILE A 199 27.12 12.57 -1.65
CA ILE A 199 26.94 12.59 -0.19
C ILE A 199 27.78 11.49 0.44
N LYS A 200 28.68 11.89 1.35
CA LYS A 200 29.51 10.97 2.13
C LYS A 200 28.88 10.60 3.48
N ASP A 201 28.15 11.54 4.06
CA ASP A 201 27.55 11.44 5.40
C ASP A 201 26.14 12.02 5.32
N THR A 202 25.17 11.10 5.30
CA THR A 202 23.74 11.39 5.16
C THR A 202 23.24 12.26 6.31
N ASP A 203 23.61 11.95 7.56
CA ASP A 203 23.17 12.68 8.75
C ASP A 203 23.67 14.12 8.74
N LYS A 204 24.92 14.33 8.32
CA LYS A 204 25.50 15.67 8.21
C LYS A 204 24.78 16.51 7.15
N GLU A 205 24.45 15.92 6.00
CA GLU A 205 23.72 16.61 4.93
C GLU A 205 22.28 16.92 5.36
N ILE A 206 21.59 15.99 6.03
CA ILE A 206 20.25 16.23 6.63
C ILE A 206 20.28 17.46 7.54
N ARG A 207 21.21 17.52 8.50
CA ARG A 207 21.34 18.67 9.43
C ARG A 207 21.58 19.98 8.70
N LYS A 208 22.36 19.95 7.61
CA LYS A 208 22.63 21.14 6.79
C LYS A 208 21.36 21.63 6.09
N LEU A 209 20.59 20.73 5.47
CA LEU A 209 19.33 21.11 4.82
C LEU A 209 18.29 21.62 5.82
N GLU A 210 18.18 20.97 6.99
CA GLU A 210 17.30 21.42 8.08
C GLU A 210 17.65 22.83 8.57
N ASN A 211 18.95 23.13 8.70
CA ASN A 211 19.39 24.48 9.05
C ASN A 211 18.98 25.49 7.97
N ILE A 212 19.12 25.17 6.67
CA ILE A 212 18.71 26.08 5.60
C ILE A 212 17.21 26.39 5.68
N LEU A 213 16.37 25.37 5.87
CA LEU A 213 14.91 25.55 6.01
C LEU A 213 14.55 26.37 7.25
N LYS A 214 15.28 26.16 8.35
CA LYS A 214 15.05 26.89 9.61
C LYS A 214 15.34 28.38 9.49
N TYR A 215 16.34 28.78 8.70
CA TYR A 215 16.75 30.17 8.54
C TYR A 215 16.06 30.90 7.38
N ASN A 216 15.34 30.19 6.51
CA ASN A 216 14.63 30.78 5.35
C ASN A 216 13.18 30.26 5.28
N PRO A 217 12.33 30.58 6.29
CA PRO A 217 10.97 30.03 6.38
C PRO A 217 10.01 30.54 5.29
N ASP A 218 10.27 31.73 4.74
CA ASP A 218 9.40 32.41 3.77
C ASP A 218 9.78 32.14 2.30
N GLU A 219 10.84 31.36 2.06
CA GLU A 219 11.34 31.05 0.71
C GLU A 219 10.79 29.70 0.22
N GLU A 220 10.40 29.63 -1.06
CA GLU A 220 9.87 28.42 -1.71
C GLU A 220 11.00 27.41 -2.00
N LEU A 221 11.50 26.79 -0.93
CA LEU A 221 12.64 25.88 -0.94
C LEU A 221 12.25 24.42 -1.25
N ASP A 222 11.36 24.21 -2.19
CA ASP A 222 10.78 22.90 -2.46
C ASP A 222 11.81 21.86 -2.91
N VAL A 223 12.85 22.29 -3.62
CA VAL A 223 13.98 21.41 -3.98
C VAL A 223 14.73 20.93 -2.73
N ILE A 224 14.88 21.79 -1.72
CA ILE A 224 15.57 21.44 -0.47
C ILE A 224 14.71 20.49 0.35
N LYS A 225 13.40 20.76 0.45
CA LYS A 225 12.45 19.87 1.13
C LYS A 225 12.48 18.48 0.51
N ARG A 226 12.36 18.37 -0.82
CA ARG A 226 12.45 17.10 -1.54
C ARG A 226 13.77 16.37 -1.27
N LYS A 227 14.92 17.06 -1.33
CA LYS A 227 16.22 16.46 -0.99
C LYS A 227 16.26 15.93 0.43
N LEU A 228 15.74 16.69 1.39
CA LEU A 228 15.68 16.30 2.79
C LEU A 228 14.79 15.06 2.98
N ASP A 229 13.63 15.01 2.33
CA ASP A 229 12.70 13.89 2.42
C ASP A 229 13.31 12.60 1.85
N VAL A 230 13.95 12.68 0.68
CA VAL A 230 14.68 11.54 0.09
C VAL A 230 15.77 11.03 1.04
N LEU A 231 16.57 11.93 1.63
CA LEU A 231 17.65 11.53 2.56
C LEU A 231 17.10 10.87 3.83
N ARG A 232 15.97 11.33 4.36
CA ARG A 232 15.31 10.70 5.51
C ARG A 232 14.82 9.30 5.16
N MET A 233 14.19 9.12 4.00
CA MET A 233 13.73 7.81 3.54
C MET A 233 14.88 6.83 3.32
N VAL A 234 16.00 7.29 2.76
CA VAL A 234 17.23 6.48 2.61
C VAL A 234 17.79 6.05 3.97
N ASN A 235 17.77 6.93 4.96
CA ASN A 235 18.27 6.60 6.31
C ASN A 235 17.33 5.60 7.02
N GLU A 236 16.01 5.78 6.86
CA GLU A 236 15.00 4.85 7.39
C GLU A 236 15.09 3.45 6.78
N SER A 237 15.43 3.32 5.48
CA SER A 237 15.65 2.01 4.87
C SER A 237 16.92 1.34 5.37
N GLN A 238 18.03 2.08 5.47
CA GLN A 238 19.29 1.56 6.01
C GLN A 238 19.18 1.15 7.48
N GLY A 239 18.38 1.86 8.28
CA GLY A 239 18.10 1.50 9.67
C GLY A 239 17.38 0.15 9.80
N ARG A 240 16.35 -0.09 8.97
CA ARG A 240 15.57 -1.35 8.96
C ARG A 240 16.43 -2.55 8.55
N ASP A 241 17.33 -2.38 7.57
CA ASP A 241 18.24 -3.46 7.13
C ASP A 241 19.22 -3.88 8.23
N ASN A 242 19.63 -2.94 9.09
CA ASN A 242 20.54 -3.23 10.21
C ASN A 242 19.81 -3.92 11.38
N GLU A 243 18.55 -3.55 11.63
CA GLU A 243 17.73 -4.18 12.68
C GLU A 243 17.36 -5.63 12.33
N ASN A 244 17.04 -5.91 11.05
CA ASN A 244 16.78 -7.27 10.56
C ASN A 244 18.02 -8.18 10.48
N LYS A 245 19.24 -7.62 10.42
CA LYS A 245 20.48 -8.41 10.53
C LYS A 245 20.81 -8.79 11.97
N GLY A 246 20.43 -7.96 12.94
CA GLY A 246 20.66 -8.24 14.36
C GLY A 246 19.84 -9.41 14.92
N THR A 247 18.68 -9.70 14.32
CA THR A 247 17.78 -10.80 14.74
C THR A 247 18.13 -12.16 14.15
N HIS A 248 19.01 -12.22 13.13
CA HIS A 248 19.47 -13.49 12.54
C HIS A 248 20.74 -14.07 13.19
N ASP A 249 21.46 -13.29 14.02
CA ASP A 249 22.68 -13.73 14.70
C ASP A 249 22.44 -14.20 16.16
N GLU A 250 21.20 -14.25 16.65
CA GLU A 250 20.82 -14.71 18.00
C GLU A 250 20.08 -16.07 18.07
N LEU A 251 20.18 -16.91 17.03
CA LEU A 251 19.67 -18.30 17.06
C LEU A 251 20.76 -19.35 16.87
#